data_AF-N1WDR2-F1
#
_entry.id   AF-N1WDR2-F1
#
_cell.length_a   1.000
_cell.length_b   1.000
_cell.length_c   1.000
_cell.angle_alpha   90.00
_cell.angle_beta   90.00
_cell.angle_gamma   90.00
#
_symmetry.space_group_name_H-M   'P 1'
#
loop_
_entity.id
_entity.type
_entity.pdbx_description
1 polymer ?
#
loop_
_entity_poly.entity_id
_entity_poly.type
_entity_poly.pdbx_seq_one_letter_code
_entity_poly.pdbx_strand_id
1 'polypeptide(L)'
;MTPIKTYLLSLFLLIGFGIPLNSEPLSETNQKAIDAFYQKNWVQAEMWFKESLKKNPNDPYANYNLACVYTIHLSQCENLTEEQDIFQLLQNAVTYKKTYKSLMLKDKDLSLLRNTYRFNEIAGLNPKEIFTNIIWYGPSPGAYGSIAEIKFDSNGSFELSLVEFRESDGTLEKPKYRGKYQWISEKVIQLEFQKLPSSLPNQTKKRQARWNKNILEIDGFDYHFQDTPDRCSA
;
A
#
# COMPACT_ATOMS: atom_id res chain seq x y z
N MET A 1 -8.88 -65.81 -15.04
CA MET A 1 -10.19 -65.12 -15.04
C MET A 1 -10.17 -64.12 -13.90
N THR A 2 -9.90 -62.86 -14.20
CA THR A 2 -9.82 -61.73 -13.26
C THR A 2 -11.05 -60.84 -13.44
N PRO A 3 -11.65 -60.29 -12.37
CA PRO A 3 -12.89 -59.52 -12.47
C PRO A 3 -12.62 -58.11 -13.00
N ILE A 4 -13.61 -57.65 -13.76
CA ILE A 4 -13.73 -56.36 -14.44
C ILE A 4 -13.72 -55.21 -13.41
N LYS A 5 -12.84 -54.22 -13.61
CA LYS A 5 -12.85 -52.95 -12.87
C LYS A 5 -14.04 -52.11 -13.34
N THR A 6 -14.98 -51.85 -12.44
CA THR A 6 -16.02 -50.84 -12.60
C THR A 6 -15.40 -49.44 -12.49
N TYR A 7 -15.39 -48.71 -13.60
CA TYR A 7 -15.10 -47.27 -13.61
C TYR A 7 -16.36 -46.52 -13.17
N LEU A 8 -16.33 -45.89 -12.00
CA LEU A 8 -17.32 -44.88 -11.59
C LEU A 8 -17.05 -43.61 -12.40
N LEU A 9 -17.83 -43.40 -13.46
CA LEU A 9 -17.87 -42.13 -14.19
C LEU A 9 -18.87 -41.21 -13.47
N SER A 10 -18.38 -40.42 -12.52
CA SER A 10 -19.19 -39.39 -11.87
C SER A 10 -19.40 -38.23 -12.84
N LEU A 11 -20.50 -38.28 -13.59
CA LEU A 11 -20.97 -37.21 -14.45
C LEU A 11 -21.43 -36.03 -13.59
N PHE A 12 -20.54 -35.06 -13.35
CA PHE A 12 -20.93 -33.74 -12.85
C PHE A 12 -21.68 -33.01 -13.96
N LEU A 13 -23.00 -33.19 -13.99
CA LEU A 13 -23.92 -32.28 -14.66
C LEU A 13 -23.85 -30.93 -13.94
N LEU A 14 -22.94 -30.07 -14.41
CA LEU A 14 -22.98 -28.64 -14.15
C LEU A 14 -24.25 -28.09 -14.79
N ILE A 15 -25.33 -28.08 -14.02
CA ILE A 15 -26.53 -27.32 -14.33
C ILE A 15 -26.09 -25.86 -14.36
N GLY A 16 -25.97 -25.34 -15.58
CA GLY A 16 -25.82 -23.92 -15.87
C GLY A 16 -27.05 -23.18 -15.42
N PHE A 17 -27.14 -22.88 -14.13
CA PHE A 17 -27.85 -21.69 -13.68
C PHE A 17 -26.94 -20.52 -14.00
N GLY A 18 -27.15 -19.95 -15.20
CA GLY A 18 -26.73 -18.60 -15.50
C GLY A 18 -27.39 -17.67 -14.49
N ILE A 19 -26.70 -17.39 -13.39
CA ILE A 19 -27.00 -16.25 -12.55
C ILE A 19 -26.77 -15.05 -13.48
N PRO A 20 -27.80 -14.25 -13.82
CA PRO A 20 -27.54 -12.97 -14.45
C PRO A 20 -26.77 -12.17 -13.40
N LEU A 21 -25.45 -12.09 -13.58
CA LEU A 21 -24.66 -11.03 -12.99
C LEU A 21 -25.21 -9.75 -13.61
N ASN A 22 -26.21 -9.15 -12.96
CA ASN A 22 -26.72 -7.82 -13.27
C ASN A 22 -25.58 -6.84 -12.96
N SER A 23 -24.56 -6.78 -13.81
CA SER A 23 -23.75 -5.58 -13.92
C SER A 23 -24.59 -4.58 -14.69
N GLU A 24 -25.02 -3.50 -14.04
CA GLU A 24 -25.60 -2.37 -14.75
C GLU A 24 -24.67 -1.98 -15.92
N PRO A 25 -25.23 -1.74 -17.12
CA PRO A 25 -24.42 -1.34 -18.26
C PRO A 25 -23.66 -0.05 -17.93
N LEU A 26 -22.39 0.00 -18.32
CA LEU A 26 -21.56 1.19 -18.14
C LEU A 26 -22.21 2.38 -18.85
N SER A 27 -22.21 3.54 -18.18
CA SER A 27 -22.62 4.78 -18.84
C SER A 27 -21.73 5.07 -20.05
N GLU A 28 -22.26 5.77 -21.06
CA GLU A 28 -21.48 6.19 -22.23
C GLU A 28 -20.22 6.97 -21.81
N THR A 29 -20.33 7.79 -20.76
CA THR A 29 -19.23 8.55 -20.19
C THR A 29 -18.16 7.64 -19.56
N ASN A 30 -18.56 6.58 -18.85
CA ASN A 30 -17.63 5.57 -18.35
C ASN A 30 -16.92 4.84 -19.50
N GLN A 31 -17.64 4.48 -20.57
CA GLN A 31 -17.01 3.81 -21.70
C GLN A 31 -15.93 4.68 -22.36
N LYS A 32 -16.21 5.97 -22.59
CA LYS A 32 -15.21 6.92 -23.11
C LYS A 32 -13.98 7.04 -22.20
N ALA A 33 -14.19 7.06 -20.88
CA ALA A 33 -13.11 7.11 -19.91
C ALA A 33 -12.21 5.86 -19.98
N ILE A 34 -12.83 4.68 -20.10
CA ILE A 34 -12.14 3.39 -20.21
C ILE A 34 -11.34 3.31 -21.51
N ASP A 35 -11.93 3.72 -22.63
CA ASP A 35 -11.25 3.69 -23.92
C ASP A 35 -10.01 4.59 -23.89
N ALA A 36 -10.14 5.81 -23.33
CA ALA A 36 -9.01 6.71 -23.12
C ALA A 36 -7.95 6.12 -22.17
N PHE A 37 -8.39 5.45 -21.09
CA PHE A 37 -7.50 4.79 -20.14
C PHE A 37 -6.67 3.68 -20.80
N TYR A 38 -7.30 2.79 -21.58
CA TYR A 38 -6.58 1.73 -22.30
C TYR A 38 -5.65 2.26 -23.39
N GLN A 39 -5.98 3.41 -23.98
CA GLN A 39 -5.11 4.13 -24.91
C GLN A 39 -3.98 4.90 -24.21
N LYS A 40 -3.89 4.84 -22.88
CA LYS A 40 -2.94 5.60 -22.04
C LYS A 40 -3.06 7.12 -22.19
N ASN A 41 -4.24 7.59 -22.61
CA ASN A 41 -4.55 9.02 -22.66
C ASN A 41 -5.11 9.46 -21.31
N TRP A 42 -4.22 9.64 -20.34
CA TRP A 42 -4.57 9.92 -18.95
C TRP A 42 -5.39 11.20 -18.78
N VAL A 43 -5.05 12.25 -19.52
CA VAL A 43 -5.78 13.54 -19.50
C VAL A 43 -7.24 13.35 -19.94
N GLN A 44 -7.49 12.60 -21.01
CA GLN A 44 -8.86 12.32 -21.46
C GLN A 44 -9.58 11.37 -20.50
N ALA A 45 -8.89 10.34 -19.98
CA ALA A 45 -9.46 9.40 -19.03
C ALA A 45 -9.93 10.14 -17.76
N GLU A 46 -9.09 11.01 -17.20
CA GLU A 46 -9.39 11.85 -16.05
C GLU A 46 -10.63 12.72 -16.31
N MET A 47 -10.65 13.45 -17.43
CA MET A 47 -11.77 14.30 -17.82
C MET A 47 -13.08 13.51 -17.87
N TRP A 48 -13.09 12.35 -18.54
CA TRP A 48 -14.30 11.55 -18.66
C TRP A 48 -14.72 10.91 -17.33
N PHE A 49 -13.79 10.44 -16.49
CA PHE A 49 -14.15 9.96 -15.16
C PHE A 49 -14.74 11.07 -14.28
N LYS A 50 -14.18 12.29 -14.33
CA LYS A 50 -14.74 13.47 -13.64
C LYS A 50 -16.15 13.79 -14.14
N GLU A 51 -16.39 13.76 -15.45
CA GLU A 51 -17.73 13.95 -16.01
C GLU A 51 -18.71 12.85 -15.57
N SER A 52 -18.24 11.62 -15.44
CA SER A 52 -19.07 10.52 -14.91
C SER A 52 -19.46 10.80 -13.45
N LEU A 53 -18.49 11.22 -12.62
CA LEU A 53 -18.72 11.55 -11.21
C LEU A 53 -19.60 12.78 -11.01
N LYS A 54 -19.63 13.73 -11.95
CA LYS A 54 -20.61 14.83 -11.92
C LYS A 54 -22.06 14.33 -12.03
N LYS A 55 -22.28 13.26 -12.80
CA LYS A 55 -23.62 12.65 -12.99
C LYS A 55 -23.97 11.71 -11.84
N ASN A 56 -22.99 10.93 -11.37
CA ASN A 56 -23.14 10.04 -10.24
C ASN A 56 -21.88 10.08 -9.34
N PRO A 57 -21.87 10.93 -8.30
CA PRO A 57 -20.72 11.06 -7.39
C PRO A 57 -20.35 9.76 -6.66
N ASN A 58 -21.31 8.85 -6.54
CA ASN A 58 -21.17 7.59 -5.81
C ASN A 58 -20.85 6.41 -6.73
N ASP A 59 -20.64 6.63 -8.04
CA ASP A 59 -20.29 5.55 -8.96
C ASP A 59 -18.98 4.90 -8.51
N PRO A 60 -19.02 3.64 -8.01
CA PRO A 60 -17.83 3.00 -7.49
C PRO A 60 -16.80 2.78 -8.61
N TYR A 61 -17.26 2.53 -9.84
CA TYR A 61 -16.39 2.28 -10.98
C TYR A 61 -15.62 3.55 -11.38
N ALA A 62 -16.30 4.68 -11.52
CA ALA A 62 -15.65 5.94 -11.86
C ALA A 62 -14.70 6.41 -10.75
N ASN A 63 -15.09 6.30 -9.47
CA ASN A 63 -14.22 6.62 -8.33
C ASN A 63 -12.94 5.76 -8.36
N TYR A 64 -13.09 4.44 -8.54
CA TYR A 64 -11.96 3.51 -8.55
C TYR A 64 -10.95 3.80 -9.67
N ASN A 65 -11.45 3.96 -10.90
CA ASN A 65 -10.55 4.16 -12.03
C ASN A 65 -9.93 5.56 -12.06
N LEU A 66 -10.64 6.58 -11.56
CA LEU A 66 -10.03 7.90 -11.37
C LEU A 66 -8.89 7.85 -10.35
N ALA A 67 -9.04 7.07 -9.27
CA ALA A 67 -7.95 6.84 -8.32
C ALA A 67 -6.73 6.17 -8.99
N CYS A 68 -6.95 5.23 -9.92
CA CYS A 68 -5.88 4.61 -10.70
C CYS A 68 -5.16 5.63 -11.60
N VAL A 69 -5.92 6.48 -12.32
CA VAL A 69 -5.35 7.58 -13.13
C VAL A 69 -4.51 8.52 -12.28
N TYR A 70 -5.02 8.94 -11.12
CA TYR A 70 -4.27 9.81 -10.21
C TYR A 70 -3.02 9.14 -9.62
N THR A 71 -3.06 7.84 -9.37
CA THR A 71 -1.86 7.10 -8.92
C THR A 71 -0.80 7.04 -10.03
N ILE A 72 -1.21 6.94 -11.29
CA ILE A 72 -0.30 7.02 -12.44
C ILE A 72 0.36 8.41 -12.50
N HIS A 73 -0.43 9.50 -12.41
CA HIS A 73 0.12 10.86 -12.37
C HIS A 73 1.10 11.09 -11.21
N LEU A 74 0.73 10.61 -10.01
CA LEU A 74 1.60 10.64 -8.84
C LEU A 74 2.93 9.91 -9.09
N SER A 75 2.90 8.74 -9.75
CA SER A 75 4.11 7.99 -10.09
C SER A 75 5.04 8.71 -11.08
N GLN A 76 4.49 9.65 -11.85
CA GLN A 76 5.22 10.48 -12.81
C GLN A 76 5.66 11.83 -12.21
N CYS A 77 5.25 12.12 -10.96
CA CYS A 77 5.35 13.45 -10.35
C CYS A 77 4.79 14.56 -11.25
N GLU A 78 3.82 14.23 -12.12
CA GLU A 78 3.12 15.15 -13.00
C GLU A 78 1.83 15.61 -12.33
N ASN A 79 1.51 16.90 -12.42
CA ASN A 79 0.26 17.50 -11.90
C ASN A 79 -0.09 16.99 -10.50
N LEU A 80 0.63 17.49 -9.48
CA LEU A 80 0.57 17.06 -8.09
C LEU A 80 -0.89 16.95 -7.60
N THR A 81 -1.44 15.76 -7.76
CA THR A 81 -2.67 15.36 -7.11
C THR A 81 -2.26 14.93 -5.72
N GLU A 82 -2.89 15.50 -4.70
CA GLU A 82 -2.61 15.14 -3.32
C GLU A 82 -2.95 13.65 -3.12
N GLU A 83 -2.06 12.88 -2.49
CA GLU A 83 -2.32 11.45 -2.20
C GLU A 83 -3.67 11.25 -1.48
N GLN A 84 -4.09 12.25 -0.70
CA GLN A 84 -5.37 12.30 -0.01
C GLN A 84 -6.58 12.21 -0.95
N ASP A 85 -6.53 12.79 -2.15
CA ASP A 85 -7.62 12.73 -3.13
C ASP A 85 -7.79 11.30 -3.66
N ILE A 86 -6.67 10.60 -3.86
CA ILE A 86 -6.67 9.19 -4.27
C ILE A 86 -7.34 8.35 -3.19
N PHE A 87 -6.97 8.54 -1.92
CA PHE A 87 -7.58 7.80 -0.81
C PHE A 87 -9.08 8.09 -0.66
N GLN A 88 -9.53 9.32 -0.92
CA GLN A 88 -10.95 9.66 -0.87
C GLN A 88 -11.74 8.93 -1.96
N LEU A 89 -11.22 8.88 -3.19
CA LEU A 89 -11.82 8.15 -4.31
C LEU A 89 -11.88 6.65 -4.02
N LEU A 90 -10.79 6.05 -3.53
CA LEU A 90 -10.75 4.64 -3.14
C LEU A 90 -11.75 4.33 -2.02
N GLN A 91 -11.84 5.19 -1.00
CA GLN A 91 -12.81 5.05 0.09
C GLN A 91 -14.26 5.09 -0.42
N ASN A 92 -14.58 6.01 -1.33
CA ASN A 92 -15.91 6.07 -1.97
C ASN A 92 -16.19 4.78 -2.76
N ALA A 93 -15.22 4.33 -3.56
CA ALA A 93 -15.37 3.13 -4.37
C ALA A 93 -15.66 1.88 -3.53
N VAL A 94 -14.93 1.65 -2.44
CA VAL A 94 -15.17 0.49 -1.56
C VAL A 94 -16.45 0.60 -0.74
N THR A 95 -16.93 1.83 -0.49
CA THR A 95 -18.18 2.08 0.23
C THR A 95 -19.37 1.55 -0.58
N TYR A 96 -19.40 1.85 -1.89
CA TYR A 96 -20.48 1.42 -2.78
C TYR A 96 -20.25 0.06 -3.45
N LYS A 97 -18.99 -0.43 -3.48
CA LYS A 97 -18.66 -1.76 -4.02
C LYS A 97 -17.55 -2.43 -3.21
N LYS A 98 -17.95 -3.15 -2.15
CA LYS A 98 -17.05 -3.81 -1.19
C LYS A 98 -16.02 -4.74 -1.82
N THR A 99 -16.33 -5.36 -2.96
CA THR A 99 -15.38 -6.25 -3.68
C THR A 99 -14.10 -5.54 -4.09
N TYR A 100 -14.11 -4.20 -4.18
CA TYR A 100 -12.90 -3.44 -4.49
C TYR A 100 -11.84 -3.49 -3.41
N LYS A 101 -12.19 -3.74 -2.14
CA LYS A 101 -11.19 -3.95 -1.08
C LYS A 101 -10.12 -4.98 -1.48
N SER A 102 -10.56 -6.13 -1.97
CA SER A 102 -9.66 -7.21 -2.41
C SER A 102 -9.04 -6.95 -3.79
N LEU A 103 -9.69 -6.15 -4.64
CA LEU A 103 -9.16 -5.79 -5.96
C LEU A 103 -7.95 -4.86 -5.84
N MET A 104 -8.05 -3.83 -5.00
CA MET A 104 -7.00 -2.82 -4.78
C MET A 104 -5.65 -3.47 -4.43
N LEU A 105 -5.68 -4.50 -3.58
CA LEU A 105 -4.48 -5.23 -3.15
C LEU A 105 -3.73 -5.94 -4.29
N LYS A 106 -4.40 -6.17 -5.43
CA LYS A 106 -3.87 -6.89 -6.59
C LYS A 106 -3.64 -5.99 -7.80
N ASP A 107 -4.32 -4.85 -7.85
CA ASP A 107 -4.26 -3.91 -8.97
C ASP A 107 -2.90 -3.22 -9.08
N LYS A 108 -2.21 -3.45 -10.19
CA LYS A 108 -0.86 -2.94 -10.43
C LYS A 108 -0.82 -1.41 -10.47
N ASP A 109 -1.91 -0.76 -10.89
CA ASP A 109 -1.93 0.69 -11.04
C ASP A 109 -1.96 1.38 -9.67
N LEU A 110 -2.31 0.63 -8.61
CA LEU A 110 -2.30 1.08 -7.23
C LEU A 110 -1.07 0.59 -6.44
N SER A 111 -0.09 -0.06 -7.09
CA SER A 111 1.05 -0.67 -6.37
C SER A 111 1.86 0.34 -5.57
N LEU A 112 1.93 1.60 -6.03
CA LEU A 112 2.63 2.70 -5.37
C LEU A 112 2.13 2.97 -3.94
N LEU A 113 0.84 2.70 -3.68
CA LEU A 113 0.15 3.03 -2.44
C LEU A 113 0.08 1.86 -1.46
N ARG A 114 0.43 0.64 -1.88
CA ARG A 114 0.25 -0.58 -1.07
C ARG A 114 1.07 -0.58 0.23
N ASN A 115 2.10 0.25 0.31
CA ASN A 115 2.92 0.40 1.51
C ASN A 115 2.49 1.57 2.40
N THR A 116 1.29 2.14 2.23
CA THR A 116 0.76 3.20 3.12
C THR A 116 -0.33 2.65 4.04
N TYR A 117 -0.41 3.20 5.25
CA TYR A 117 -1.40 2.90 6.26
C TYR A 117 -2.80 3.11 5.69
N ARG A 118 -3.03 4.27 5.07
CA ARG A 118 -4.37 4.68 4.61
C ARG A 118 -4.91 3.74 3.54
N PHE A 119 -4.06 3.31 2.60
CA PHE A 119 -4.44 2.34 1.59
C PHE A 119 -4.88 1.01 2.20
N ASN A 120 -4.07 0.47 3.11
CA ASN A 120 -4.34 -0.82 3.75
C ASN A 120 -5.56 -0.76 4.70
N GLU A 121 -5.80 0.39 5.34
CA GLU A 121 -7.02 0.67 6.13
C GLU A 121 -8.27 0.60 5.26
N ILE A 122 -8.27 1.26 4.09
CA ILE A 122 -9.38 1.23 3.12
C ILE A 122 -9.62 -0.19 2.61
N ALA A 123 -8.54 -0.93 2.31
CA ALA A 123 -8.58 -2.33 1.90
C ALA A 123 -9.12 -3.26 3.01
N GLY A 124 -9.25 -2.78 4.25
CA GLY A 124 -9.83 -3.51 5.37
C GLY A 124 -8.88 -4.54 6.00
N LEU A 125 -7.57 -4.34 5.87
CA LEU A 125 -6.60 -5.17 6.59
C LEU A 125 -6.66 -4.88 8.08
N ASN A 126 -6.33 -5.88 8.89
CA ASN A 126 -6.28 -5.69 10.34
C ASN A 126 -4.99 -4.93 10.75
N PRO A 127 -4.94 -4.30 11.94
CA PRO A 127 -3.81 -3.46 12.33
C PRO A 127 -2.44 -4.15 12.25
N LYS A 128 -2.32 -5.44 12.57
CA LYS A 128 -1.03 -6.15 12.51
C LYS A 128 -0.59 -6.42 11.07
N GLU A 129 -1.54 -6.70 10.17
CA GLU A 129 -1.28 -6.80 8.74
C GLU A 129 -0.82 -5.45 8.17
N ILE A 130 -1.54 -4.37 8.52
CA ILE A 130 -1.16 -3.01 8.10
C ILE A 130 0.29 -2.71 8.55
N PHE A 131 0.58 -2.92 9.84
CA PHE A 131 1.89 -2.65 10.42
C PHE A 131 3.06 -3.33 9.69
N THR A 132 2.84 -4.53 9.16
CA THR A 132 3.87 -5.32 8.46
C THR A 132 3.86 -5.15 6.93
N ASN A 133 2.82 -4.54 6.37
CA ASN A 133 2.73 -4.22 4.94
C ASN A 133 3.33 -2.87 4.58
N ILE A 134 3.54 -1.99 5.55
CA ILE A 134 4.06 -0.64 5.32
C ILE A 134 5.57 -0.57 5.56
N ILE A 135 6.19 0.44 4.93
CA ILE A 135 7.57 0.82 5.19
C ILE A 135 7.52 2.12 5.99
N TRP A 136 8.30 2.18 7.06
CA TRP A 136 8.36 3.33 7.95
C TRP A 136 9.61 4.14 7.62
N TYR A 137 9.41 5.39 7.20
CA TYR A 137 10.44 6.34 6.79
C TYR A 137 10.66 7.38 7.88
N GLY A 138 11.92 7.62 8.25
CA GLY A 138 12.31 8.76 9.06
C GLY A 138 12.33 10.06 8.24
N PRO A 139 12.84 11.16 8.82
CA PRO A 139 12.92 12.45 8.17
C PRO A 139 13.66 12.42 6.82
N SER A 140 13.27 13.30 5.90
CA SER A 140 13.90 13.48 4.59
C SER A 140 14.47 14.91 4.47
N PRO A 141 15.67 15.20 5.01
CA PRO A 141 16.26 16.52 4.97
C PRO A 141 16.89 16.78 3.59
N GLY A 142 16.18 17.54 2.75
CA GLY A 142 16.66 17.95 1.43
C GLY A 142 16.76 16.78 0.44
N ALA A 143 17.74 16.85 -0.47
CA ALA A 143 17.85 15.97 -1.64
C ALA A 143 18.31 14.52 -1.35
N TYR A 144 18.55 14.16 -0.09
CA TYR A 144 19.11 12.83 0.26
C TYR A 144 18.05 11.74 0.48
N GLY A 145 16.77 12.11 0.44
CA GLY A 145 15.67 11.23 0.81
C GLY A 145 15.66 10.93 2.31
N SER A 146 14.90 9.91 2.69
CA SER A 146 14.76 9.52 4.10
C SER A 146 16.10 9.05 4.70
N ILE A 147 16.45 9.59 5.88
CA ILE A 147 17.66 9.21 6.62
C ILE A 147 17.52 7.87 7.35
N ALA A 148 16.31 7.33 7.44
CA ALA A 148 16.04 6.08 8.13
C ALA A 148 14.86 5.34 7.51
N GLU A 149 14.97 4.04 7.35
CA GLU A 149 13.88 3.20 6.85
C GLU A 149 13.78 1.95 7.72
N ILE A 150 12.61 1.63 8.25
CA ILE A 150 12.38 0.38 8.98
C ILE A 150 11.22 -0.41 8.40
N LYS A 151 11.46 -1.70 8.19
CA LYS A 151 10.48 -2.66 7.70
C LYS A 151 10.32 -3.80 8.69
N PHE A 152 9.07 -4.21 8.92
CA PHE A 152 8.70 -5.31 9.80
C PHE A 152 8.12 -6.45 8.98
N ASP A 153 8.58 -7.68 9.25
CA ASP A 153 8.08 -8.89 8.62
C ASP A 153 7.09 -9.61 9.53
N SER A 154 6.08 -10.26 8.95
CA SER A 154 5.06 -11.02 9.69
C SER A 154 5.62 -12.18 10.54
N ASN A 155 6.86 -12.61 10.28
CA ASN A 155 7.55 -13.64 11.06
C ASN A 155 8.24 -13.09 12.34
N GLY A 156 8.05 -11.81 12.67
CA GLY A 156 8.65 -11.17 13.83
C GLY A 156 10.08 -10.65 13.62
N SER A 157 10.61 -10.58 12.40
CA SER A 157 11.85 -9.84 12.11
C SER A 157 11.61 -8.40 11.71
N PHE A 158 12.65 -7.58 11.86
CA PHE A 158 12.70 -6.26 11.26
C PHE A 158 14.08 -6.00 10.66
N GLU A 159 14.11 -5.09 9.68
CA GLU A 159 15.33 -4.49 9.13
C GLU A 159 15.20 -2.97 9.20
N LEU A 160 16.18 -2.32 9.84
CA LEU A 160 16.36 -0.87 9.89
C LEU A 160 17.55 -0.51 9.00
N SER A 161 17.38 0.42 8.08
CA SER A 161 18.46 1.06 7.33
C SER A 161 18.62 2.49 7.83
N LEU A 162 19.86 2.93 8.07
CA LEU A 162 20.17 4.31 8.44
C LEU A 162 21.14 4.89 7.44
N VAL A 163 20.94 6.13 7.03
CA VAL A 163 21.92 6.87 6.25
C VAL A 163 23.07 7.27 7.17
N GLU A 164 24.29 6.90 6.79
CA GLU A 164 25.52 7.27 7.47
C GLU A 164 26.48 7.91 6.46
N PHE A 165 27.13 9.00 6.86
CA PHE A 165 28.19 9.61 6.07
C PHE A 165 29.52 9.02 6.49
N ARG A 166 30.24 8.45 5.53
CA ARG A 166 31.61 8.01 5.76
C ARG A 166 32.54 9.21 5.82
N GLU A 167 33.11 9.46 6.99
CA GLU A 167 33.95 10.63 7.24
C GLU A 167 35.17 10.74 6.31
N SER A 168 35.71 9.61 5.82
CA SER A 168 36.93 9.59 5.03
C SER A 168 36.78 10.18 3.62
N ASP A 169 35.60 10.06 3.01
CA ASP A 169 35.38 10.43 1.61
C ASP A 169 34.02 11.09 1.34
N GLY A 170 33.19 11.29 2.38
CA GLY A 170 31.86 11.87 2.25
C GLY A 170 30.84 10.95 1.57
N THR A 171 31.16 9.68 1.35
CA THR A 171 30.23 8.74 0.72
C THR A 171 29.06 8.46 1.63
N LEU A 172 27.86 8.47 1.05
CA LEU A 172 26.64 8.02 1.69
C LEU A 172 26.59 6.50 1.74
N GLU A 173 26.56 5.95 2.94
CA GLU A 173 26.29 4.54 3.18
C GLU A 173 24.88 4.37 3.77
N LYS A 174 24.28 3.20 3.53
CA LYS A 174 22.99 2.81 4.15
C LYS A 174 23.14 1.48 4.89
N PRO A 175 23.91 1.41 6.00
CA PRO A 175 24.05 0.20 6.79
C PRO A 175 22.70 -0.33 7.25
N LYS A 176 22.61 -1.66 7.29
CA LYS A 176 21.41 -2.40 7.67
C LYS A 176 21.58 -3.06 9.03
N TYR A 177 20.60 -2.85 9.89
CA TYR A 177 20.50 -3.37 11.24
C TYR A 177 19.29 -4.28 11.33
N ARG A 178 19.48 -5.47 11.88
CA ARG A 178 18.43 -6.50 11.94
C ARG A 178 18.12 -6.88 13.36
N GLY A 179 16.90 -7.36 13.56
CA GLY A 179 16.45 -7.78 14.88
C GLY A 179 15.17 -8.59 14.85
N LYS A 180 14.65 -8.83 16.05
CA LYS A 180 13.34 -9.43 16.27
C LYS A 180 12.43 -8.45 17.00
N TYR A 181 11.13 -8.56 16.77
CA TYR A 181 10.15 -7.81 17.51
C TYR A 181 9.05 -8.71 18.05
N GLN A 182 8.43 -8.25 19.13
CA GLN A 182 7.31 -8.91 19.79
C GLN A 182 6.25 -7.88 20.17
N TRP A 183 4.99 -8.24 20.02
CA TRP A 183 3.87 -7.40 20.45
C TRP A 183 3.76 -7.42 21.98
N ILE A 184 3.78 -6.24 22.59
CA ILE A 184 3.47 -6.05 24.02
C ILE A 184 1.97 -5.76 24.16
N SER A 185 1.41 -4.97 23.25
CA SER A 185 -0.02 -4.66 23.14
C SER A 185 -0.38 -4.39 21.67
N GLU A 186 -1.62 -4.02 21.34
CA GLU A 186 -2.00 -3.68 19.96
C GLU A 186 -1.20 -2.52 19.36
N LYS A 187 -0.73 -1.58 20.21
CA LYS A 187 -0.02 -0.36 19.77
C LYS A 187 1.44 -0.30 20.18
N VAL A 188 1.94 -1.31 20.89
CA VAL A 188 3.29 -1.32 21.44
C VAL A 188 4.01 -2.60 21.08
N ILE A 189 5.21 -2.48 20.55
CA ILE A 189 6.12 -3.60 20.28
C ILE A 189 7.44 -3.42 21.03
N GLN A 190 8.05 -4.54 21.39
CA GLN A 190 9.43 -4.61 21.85
C GLN A 190 10.31 -5.00 20.67
N LEU A 191 11.31 -4.18 20.36
CA LEU A 191 12.39 -4.47 19.43
C LEU A 191 13.58 -5.05 20.20
N GLU A 192 14.27 -6.01 19.59
CA GLU A 192 15.55 -6.55 20.03
C GLU A 192 16.53 -6.60 18.85
N PHE A 193 17.51 -5.70 18.87
CA PHE A 193 18.52 -5.58 17.84
C PHE A 193 19.59 -6.67 17.99
N GLN A 194 20.01 -7.29 16.87
CA GLN A 194 21.18 -8.17 16.86
C GLN A 194 22.47 -7.37 17.13
N LYS A 195 22.58 -6.23 16.44
CA LYS A 195 23.63 -5.22 16.60
C LYS A 195 22.97 -3.85 16.66
N LEU A 196 23.37 -3.01 17.61
CA LEU A 196 22.89 -1.64 17.71
C LEU A 196 23.61 -0.75 16.68
N PRO A 197 22.88 0.18 16.05
CA PRO A 197 23.49 1.32 15.38
C PRO A 197 24.41 2.09 16.33
N SER A 198 25.58 2.49 15.84
CA SER A 198 26.53 3.34 16.57
C SER A 198 25.96 4.74 16.84
N SER A 199 25.05 5.20 15.99
CA SER A 199 24.34 6.48 16.12
C SER A 199 23.34 6.53 17.27
N LEU A 200 22.90 5.38 17.79
CA LEU A 200 21.98 5.34 18.92
C LEU A 200 22.74 5.47 20.25
N PRO A 201 22.29 6.31 21.19
CA PRO A 201 22.95 6.52 22.47
C PRO A 201 23.01 5.23 23.30
N ASN A 202 24.01 5.13 24.20
CA ASN A 202 24.35 4.01 25.10
C ASN A 202 23.15 3.43 25.88
N GLN A 203 22.29 2.71 25.18
CA GLN A 203 21.09 2.11 25.70
C GLN A 203 21.00 0.67 25.16
N THR A 204 20.33 -0.21 25.87
CA THR A 204 20.33 -1.67 25.66
C THR A 204 19.92 -2.12 24.25
N LYS A 205 20.19 -3.37 23.85
CA LYS A 205 19.69 -3.91 22.56
C LYS A 205 18.16 -3.95 22.44
N LYS A 206 17.44 -3.72 23.55
CA LYS A 206 15.99 -3.78 23.63
C LYS A 206 15.39 -2.37 23.66
N ARG A 207 14.40 -2.12 22.79
CA ARG A 207 13.68 -0.83 22.68
C ARG A 207 12.20 -1.04 22.56
N GLN A 208 11.37 -0.16 23.09
CA GLN A 208 9.96 -0.18 22.74
C GLN A 208 9.73 0.73 21.52
N ALA A 209 8.74 0.35 20.73
CA ALA A 209 8.19 1.20 19.71
C ALA A 209 6.67 1.28 19.87
N ARG A 210 6.13 2.48 19.67
CA ARG A 210 4.71 2.81 19.78
C ARG A 210 4.23 3.25 18.41
N TRP A 211 3.16 2.66 17.92
CA TRP A 211 2.60 3.02 16.63
C TRP A 211 1.15 3.46 16.77
N ASN A 212 0.78 4.44 15.95
CA ASN A 212 -0.57 4.97 15.87
C ASN A 212 -0.83 5.44 14.45
N LYS A 213 -1.69 4.71 13.74
CA LYS A 213 -1.99 4.94 12.32
C LYS A 213 -0.69 4.94 11.48
N ASN A 214 -0.38 6.06 10.85
CA ASN A 214 0.77 6.27 9.99
C ASN A 214 2.00 6.82 10.72
N ILE A 215 2.05 6.77 12.05
CA ILE A 215 3.19 7.24 12.86
C ILE A 215 3.76 6.07 13.68
N LEU A 216 5.07 5.95 13.69
CA LEU A 216 5.84 5.02 14.53
C LEU A 216 6.91 5.77 15.31
N GLU A 217 6.87 5.69 16.62
CA GLU A 217 7.87 6.23 17.53
C GLU A 217 8.71 5.07 18.07
N ILE A 218 10.04 5.21 18.03
CA ILE A 218 10.96 4.21 18.58
C ILE A 218 11.80 4.88 19.66
N ASP A 219 11.88 4.26 20.85
CA ASP A 219 12.69 4.79 21.94
C ASP A 219 14.16 5.01 21.49
N GLY A 220 14.73 6.15 21.86
CA GLY A 220 16.12 6.51 21.55
C GLY A 220 16.33 7.17 20.19
N PHE A 221 15.30 7.26 19.34
CA PHE A 221 15.27 8.16 18.18
C PHE A 221 14.69 9.52 18.59
N ASP A 222 15.24 10.60 18.04
CA ASP A 222 14.79 11.98 18.24
C ASP A 222 13.72 12.44 17.23
N TYR A 223 13.28 11.51 16.37
CA TYR A 223 12.22 11.70 15.38
C TYR A 223 11.26 10.51 15.39
N HIS A 224 10.09 10.72 14.78
CA HIS A 224 9.14 9.67 14.45
C HIS A 224 9.28 9.24 12.99
N PHE A 225 8.89 8.00 12.72
CA PHE A 225 8.77 7.45 11.38
C PHE A 225 7.34 7.62 10.85
N GLN A 226 7.19 7.74 9.55
CA GLN A 226 5.92 7.84 8.83
C GLN A 226 5.84 6.80 7.70
N ASP A 227 4.66 6.54 7.15
CA ASP A 227 4.44 5.53 6.10
C ASP A 227 4.63 6.05 4.66
N THR A 228 5.00 7.32 4.52
CA THR A 228 5.06 8.01 3.22
C THR A 228 6.50 8.41 2.95
N PRO A 229 7.13 7.90 1.87
CA PRO A 229 8.40 8.43 1.42
C PRO A 229 8.19 9.81 0.81
N ASP A 230 9.22 10.64 0.85
CA ASP A 230 9.23 11.88 0.10
C ASP A 230 9.42 11.58 -1.40
N ARG A 231 8.31 11.32 -2.12
CA ARG A 231 8.31 10.68 -3.45
C ARG A 231 8.74 11.60 -4.59
N CYS A 232 8.44 12.90 -4.48
CA CYS A 232 8.61 13.86 -5.56
C CYS A 232 9.54 15.03 -5.18
N SER A 233 10.26 14.93 -4.06
CA SER A 233 11.32 15.88 -3.74
C SER A 233 12.61 15.44 -4.43
N ALA A 234 13.22 16.41 -5.12
CA ALA A 234 14.50 16.27 -5.82
C ALA A 234 15.68 16.57 -4.90
#